data_AF-W6LEN3-F1
#
_entry.id   AF-W6LEN3-F1
#
_cell.length_a   1.000
_cell.length_b   1.000
_cell.length_c   1.000
_cell.angle_alpha   90.00
_cell.angle_beta   90.00
_cell.angle_gamma   90.00
#
_symmetry.space_group_name_H-M   'P 1'
#
loop_
_entity.id
_entity.type
_entity.pdbx_description
1 polymer ?
#
loop_
_entity_poly.entity_id
_entity_poly.type
_entity_poly.pdbx_seq_one_letter_code
_entity_poly.pdbx_strand_id
1 'polypeptide(L)'
;MVWDPARGRVEYYARVRVEVPQRDGENALYAKDQLETFDIANYPSALEKKITLIKYFTSYLGRTHSTGNDKVKVVRCSRYSELDSPPQSDPHATENVVYVKRWLHTDEAIVFRLSNKTVQVCFKDGAEIILSSEWSVVTYTDPAGNRQTLALATVTTESEEAASRLHYAKTILHQLIKEHYF
;
A
#
# COMPACT_ATOMS: atom_id res chain seq x y z
N MET A 1 8.16 -7.57 -2.50
CA MET A 1 8.64 -8.48 -1.44
C MET A 1 8.08 -7.95 -0.14
N VAL A 2 7.52 -8.83 0.66
CA VAL A 2 6.87 -8.52 1.94
C VAL A 2 7.50 -9.43 2.97
N TRP A 3 7.93 -8.88 4.10
CA TRP A 3 8.55 -9.64 5.17
C TRP A 3 7.72 -9.46 6.44
N ASP A 4 7.29 -10.57 7.02
CA ASP A 4 6.70 -10.65 8.35
C ASP A 4 7.83 -11.02 9.36
N PRO A 5 8.33 -10.05 10.15
CA PRO A 5 9.42 -10.31 11.09
C PRO A 5 9.00 -11.23 12.24
N ALA A 6 7.72 -11.22 12.64
CA ALA A 6 7.23 -12.02 13.75
C ALA A 6 7.23 -13.51 13.42
N ARG A 7 6.97 -13.85 12.14
CA ARG A 7 6.93 -15.23 11.65
C ARG A 7 8.19 -15.67 10.91
N GLY A 8 9.14 -14.77 10.65
CA GLY A 8 10.29 -15.04 9.78
C GLY A 8 9.92 -15.30 8.32
N ARG A 9 8.65 -15.09 7.93
CA ARG A 9 8.10 -15.44 6.63
C ARG A 9 8.28 -14.31 5.63
N VAL A 10 8.72 -14.63 4.42
CA VAL A 10 8.83 -13.68 3.31
C VAL A 10 7.94 -14.13 2.15
N GLU A 11 7.17 -13.18 1.63
CA GLU A 11 6.40 -13.32 0.41
C GLU A 11 7.05 -12.52 -0.73
N TYR A 12 7.41 -13.21 -1.80
CA TYR A 12 7.98 -12.62 -2.99
C TYR A 12 7.01 -12.74 -4.16
N TYR A 13 6.58 -11.59 -4.66
CA TYR A 13 5.69 -11.47 -5.81
C TYR A 13 6.53 -11.22 -7.07
N ALA A 14 6.89 -12.30 -7.78
CA ALA A 14 7.69 -12.27 -8.99
C ALA A 14 6.83 -11.91 -10.21
N ARG A 15 7.23 -10.90 -10.99
CA ARG A 15 6.54 -10.59 -12.25
C ARG A 15 7.01 -11.54 -13.35
N VAL A 16 6.14 -12.44 -13.78
CA VAL A 16 6.37 -13.42 -14.84
C VAL A 16 5.56 -13.08 -16.08
N ARG A 17 6.06 -13.45 -17.26
CA ARG A 17 5.32 -13.35 -18.52
C ARG A 17 4.61 -14.67 -18.77
N VAL A 18 3.31 -14.60 -19.03
CA VAL A 18 2.46 -15.76 -19.30
C VAL A 18 1.89 -15.61 -20.70
N GLU A 19 2.07 -16.63 -21.52
CA GLU A 19 1.45 -16.73 -22.84
C GLU A 19 0.01 -17.21 -22.67
N VAL A 20 -0.94 -16.43 -23.19
CA VAL A 20 -2.34 -16.82 -23.25
C VAL A 20 -2.71 -17.01 -24.73
N PRO A 21 -3.11 -18.24 -25.13
CA PRO A 21 -3.52 -18.48 -26.51
C PRO A 21 -4.82 -17.72 -26.80
N GLN A 22 -4.79 -16.82 -27.80
CA GLN A 22 -6.00 -16.17 -28.30
C GLN A 22 -6.61 -16.98 -29.46
N ARG A 23 -7.91 -16.75 -29.69
CA ARG A 23 -8.70 -17.45 -30.72
C ARG A 23 -8.19 -17.24 -32.15
N ASP A 24 -7.41 -16.19 -32.39
CA ASP A 24 -6.87 -15.84 -33.71
C ASP A 24 -5.47 -16.42 -33.99
N GLY A 25 -4.94 -17.26 -33.09
CA GLY A 25 -3.64 -17.93 -33.28
C GLY A 25 -2.42 -17.09 -32.88
N GLU A 26 -2.60 -15.82 -32.49
CA GLU A 26 -1.56 -15.02 -31.84
C GLU A 26 -1.54 -15.29 -30.32
N ASN A 27 -0.36 -15.60 -29.78
CA ASN A 27 -0.17 -15.71 -28.33
C ASN A 27 0.01 -14.30 -27.75
N ALA A 28 -0.93 -13.87 -26.91
CA ALA A 28 -0.78 -12.63 -26.17
C ALA A 28 0.05 -12.87 -24.90
N LEU A 29 1.10 -12.07 -24.74
CA LEU A 29 1.97 -12.08 -23.55
C LEU A 29 1.37 -11.17 -22.47
N TYR A 30 0.97 -11.74 -21.34
CA TYR A 30 0.49 -10.98 -20.19
C TYR A 30 1.47 -11.09 -19.01
N ALA A 31 1.72 -9.96 -18.35
CA ALA A 31 2.46 -9.96 -17.10
C ALA A 31 1.53 -10.40 -15.94
N LYS A 32 1.95 -11.42 -15.20
CA LYS A 32 1.26 -11.90 -13.99
C LYS A 32 2.24 -11.89 -12.82
N ASP A 33 1.75 -11.57 -11.63
CA ASP A 33 2.54 -11.70 -10.40
C ASP A 33 2.35 -13.13 -9.85
N GLN A 34 3.46 -13.85 -9.68
CA GLN A 34 3.52 -15.18 -9.08
C GLN A 34 4.06 -15.07 -7.65
N LEU A 35 3.36 -15.68 -6.70
CA LEU A 35 3.76 -15.68 -5.28
C LEU A 35 4.71 -16.85 -5.00
N GLU A 36 5.86 -16.53 -4.43
CA GLU A 36 6.81 -17.46 -3.83
C GLU A 36 6.92 -17.14 -2.34
N THR A 37 6.93 -18.16 -1.47
CA THR A 37 7.08 -18.00 -0.02
C THR A 37 8.33 -18.71 0.45
N PHE A 38 9.10 -18.07 1.33
CA PHE A 38 10.29 -18.65 1.94
C PHE A 38 10.55 -18.08 3.33
N ASP A 39 11.48 -18.71 4.05
CA ASP A 39 11.95 -18.22 5.35
C ASP A 39 13.07 -17.19 5.16
N ILE A 40 13.10 -16.15 6.00
CA ILE A 40 14.11 -15.08 5.93
C ILE A 40 15.54 -15.58 6.18
N ALA A 41 15.71 -16.76 6.80
CA ALA A 41 16.98 -17.44 7.00
C ALA A 41 17.28 -18.48 5.90
N ASN A 42 16.27 -18.91 5.13
CA ASN A 42 16.44 -19.90 4.07
C ASN A 42 15.69 -19.48 2.79
N TYR A 43 16.42 -18.80 1.90
CA TYR A 43 15.89 -18.26 0.65
C TYR A 43 16.85 -18.51 -0.53
N PRO A 44 16.36 -18.49 -1.78
CA PRO A 44 17.19 -18.66 -2.97
C PRO A 44 18.27 -17.57 -3.08
N SER A 45 19.52 -17.96 -3.39
CA SER A 45 20.65 -17.01 -3.51
C SER A 45 20.42 -15.89 -4.53
N ALA A 46 19.59 -16.12 -5.55
CA ALA A 46 19.16 -15.10 -6.51
C ALA A 46 18.43 -13.91 -5.86
N LEU A 47 17.86 -14.08 -4.66
CA LEU A 47 17.15 -13.05 -3.91
C LEU A 47 18.00 -12.34 -2.87
N GLU A 48 19.27 -12.72 -2.68
CA GLU A 48 20.19 -12.17 -1.67
C GLU A 48 20.13 -10.64 -1.60
N LYS A 49 20.36 -9.97 -2.73
CA LYS A 49 20.34 -8.49 -2.79
C LYS A 49 18.99 -7.89 -2.34
N LYS A 50 17.87 -8.53 -2.69
CA LYS A 50 16.53 -8.07 -2.31
C LYS A 50 16.27 -8.26 -0.82
N ILE A 51 16.78 -9.35 -0.25
CA ILE A 51 16.71 -9.64 1.19
C ILE A 51 17.60 -8.68 1.99
N THR A 52 18.81 -8.41 1.53
CA THR A 52 19.68 -7.39 2.16
C THR A 52 18.98 -6.03 2.18
N LEU A 53 18.36 -5.64 1.05
CA LEU A 53 17.69 -4.36 0.92
C LEU A 53 16.44 -4.25 1.83
N ILE A 54 15.63 -5.30 1.94
CA ILE A 54 14.45 -5.26 2.84
C ILE A 54 14.88 -5.17 4.31
N LYS A 55 15.92 -5.90 4.73
CA LYS A 55 16.51 -5.78 6.07
C LYS A 55 16.99 -4.36 6.34
N TYR A 56 17.64 -3.73 5.36
CA TYR A 56 18.08 -2.33 5.46
C TYR A 56 16.90 -1.37 5.61
N PHE A 57 15.86 -1.47 4.77
CA PHE A 57 14.67 -0.64 4.88
C PHE A 57 13.95 -0.82 6.21
N THR A 58 13.79 -2.05 6.69
CA THR A 58 13.19 -2.32 8.01
C THR A 58 14.01 -1.68 9.13
N SER A 59 15.34 -1.79 9.09
CA SER A 59 16.22 -1.12 10.07
C SER A 59 16.15 0.40 9.97
N TYR A 60 16.06 0.96 8.76
CA TYR A 60 16.00 2.41 8.54
C TYR A 60 14.68 2.99 9.02
N LEU A 61 13.54 2.42 8.58
CA LEU A 61 12.19 2.88 8.93
C LEU A 61 11.81 2.55 10.38
N GLY A 62 12.41 1.52 10.98
CA GLY A 62 12.21 1.15 12.38
C GLY A 62 12.93 2.07 13.37
N ARG A 63 13.91 2.86 12.92
CA ARG A 63 14.47 3.95 13.72
C ARG A 63 13.39 5.02 13.81
N THR A 64 12.79 5.17 14.98
CA THR A 64 11.93 6.32 15.26
C THR A 64 12.69 7.59 14.89
N HIS A 65 12.26 8.31 13.86
CA HIS A 65 12.82 9.59 13.41
C HIS A 65 12.58 10.70 14.46
N SER A 66 13.07 10.49 15.69
CA SER A 66 13.00 11.41 16.82
C SER A 66 14.25 12.29 16.90
N THR A 67 15.29 11.99 16.11
CA THR A 67 16.50 12.80 16.03
C THR A 67 16.43 13.63 14.75
N GLY A 68 16.24 14.95 14.89
CA GLY A 68 16.03 15.90 13.79
C GLY A 68 17.20 16.12 12.83
N ASN A 69 18.02 15.10 12.59
CA ASN A 69 19.23 15.15 11.76
C ASN A 69 19.11 14.27 10.50
N ASP A 70 17.90 13.85 10.14
CA ASP A 70 17.70 12.98 8.99
C ASP A 70 17.67 13.79 7.68
N LYS A 71 18.46 13.34 6.70
CA LYS A 71 18.57 14.02 5.39
C LYS A 71 17.33 13.82 4.51
N VAL A 72 16.47 12.87 4.86
CA VAL A 72 15.27 12.50 4.10
C VAL A 72 14.04 12.73 4.96
N LYS A 73 13.16 13.64 4.51
CA LYS A 73 11.84 13.84 5.12
C LYS A 73 10.97 12.65 4.73
N VAL A 74 10.76 11.72 5.65
CA VAL A 74 9.81 10.62 5.46
C VAL A 74 8.39 11.18 5.61
N VAL A 75 7.55 11.02 4.59
CA VAL A 75 6.11 11.27 4.71
C VAL A 75 5.57 10.25 5.69
N ARG A 76 5.21 10.72 6.89
CA ARG A 76 4.57 9.87 7.89
C ARG A 76 3.12 9.67 7.48
N CYS A 77 2.73 8.43 7.29
CA CYS A 77 1.33 8.06 7.28
C CYS A 77 0.93 7.66 8.72
N SER A 78 -0.37 7.62 9.03
CA SER A 78 -0.83 7.20 10.35
C SER A 78 -0.26 5.84 10.74
N ARG A 79 0.06 5.68 12.03
CA ARG A 79 0.60 4.43 12.54
C ARG A 79 -0.43 3.35 12.27
N TYR A 80 -0.02 2.24 11.65
CA TYR A 80 -0.83 1.03 11.62
C TYR A 80 -1.14 0.66 13.07
N SER A 81 -2.39 0.86 13.48
CA SER A 81 -2.85 0.42 14.79
C SER A 81 -3.32 -1.01 14.62
N GLU A 82 -2.64 -1.96 15.24
CA GLU A 82 -3.14 -3.31 15.52
C GLU A 82 -4.34 -3.29 16.51
N LEU A 83 -5.13 -2.22 16.52
CA LEU A 83 -6.41 -2.23 17.22
C LEU A 83 -7.29 -3.21 16.46
N ASP A 84 -7.63 -4.26 17.19
CA ASP A 84 -8.18 -5.54 16.76
C ASP A 84 -7.19 -6.38 15.96
N SER A 85 -6.43 -7.18 16.71
CA SER A 85 -6.06 -8.51 16.21
C SER A 85 -7.32 -9.09 15.56
N PRO A 86 -7.27 -9.57 14.30
CA PRO A 86 -8.42 -10.25 13.75
C PRO A 86 -8.84 -11.31 14.77
N PRO A 87 -10.14 -11.44 15.08
CA PRO A 87 -10.61 -12.41 16.05
C PRO A 87 -9.92 -13.73 15.73
N GLN A 88 -9.23 -14.31 16.71
CA GLN A 88 -8.39 -15.52 16.57
C GLN A 88 -9.14 -16.74 15.99
N SER A 89 -10.43 -16.59 15.67
CA SER A 89 -11.32 -17.55 15.06
C SER A 89 -11.33 -17.55 13.52
N ASP A 90 -10.66 -16.61 12.83
CA ASP A 90 -10.55 -16.66 11.36
C ASP A 90 -9.16 -17.14 10.90
N PRO A 91 -9.00 -18.44 10.58
CA PRO A 91 -7.74 -18.98 10.08
C PRO A 91 -7.28 -18.37 8.74
N HIS A 92 -8.14 -17.62 8.02
CA HIS A 92 -7.80 -16.91 6.79
C HIS A 92 -7.44 -15.43 6.99
N ALA A 93 -7.73 -14.82 8.14
CA ALA A 93 -7.43 -13.41 8.38
C ALA A 93 -5.91 -13.12 8.43
N THR A 94 -5.11 -14.14 8.73
CA THR A 94 -3.64 -14.08 8.78
C THR A 94 -2.94 -14.45 7.48
N GLU A 95 -3.65 -14.90 6.45
CA GLU A 95 -3.03 -15.41 5.21
C GLU A 95 -2.78 -14.31 4.16
N ASN A 96 -3.44 -13.16 4.25
CA ASN A 96 -3.33 -12.10 3.24
C ASN A 96 -2.66 -10.84 3.81
N VAL A 97 -1.33 -10.81 3.80
CA VAL A 97 -0.59 -9.59 4.14
C VAL A 97 -0.85 -8.52 3.08
N VAL A 98 -1.36 -7.36 3.50
CA VAL A 98 -1.63 -6.26 2.57
C VAL A 98 -0.33 -5.57 2.18
N TYR A 99 0.03 -5.65 0.90
CA TYR A 99 1.19 -4.96 0.34
C TYR A 99 0.83 -3.85 -0.65
N VAL A 100 1.80 -2.96 -0.90
CA VAL A 100 1.72 -1.91 -1.93
C VAL A 100 1.84 -2.55 -3.31
N LYS A 101 0.76 -2.50 -4.11
CA LYS A 101 0.77 -2.94 -5.52
C LYS A 101 1.35 -1.88 -6.44
N ARG A 102 1.02 -0.62 -6.18
CA ARG A 102 1.50 0.54 -6.95
C ARG A 102 1.62 1.74 -6.05
N TRP A 103 2.47 2.66 -6.45
CA TRP A 103 2.59 3.96 -5.84
C TRP A 103 2.79 5.02 -6.92
N LEU A 104 2.34 6.24 -6.64
CA LEU A 104 2.57 7.42 -7.45
C LEU A 104 2.98 8.56 -6.52
N HIS A 105 3.99 9.30 -6.93
CA HIS A 105 4.44 10.49 -6.22
C HIS A 105 4.09 11.72 -7.05
N THR A 106 3.38 12.66 -6.45
CA THR A 106 3.05 13.96 -7.03
C THR A 106 3.72 15.08 -6.23
N ASP A 107 3.57 16.32 -6.70
CA ASP A 107 4.10 17.48 -6.00
C ASP A 107 3.42 17.76 -4.65
N GLU A 108 2.25 17.18 -4.39
CA GLU A 108 1.49 17.45 -3.16
C GLU A 108 1.27 16.21 -2.30
N ALA A 109 1.38 14.99 -2.86
CA ALA A 109 1.08 13.76 -2.16
C ALA A 109 1.83 12.52 -2.68
N ILE A 110 1.81 11.47 -1.88
CA ILE A 110 2.16 10.10 -2.29
C ILE A 110 0.89 9.26 -2.23
N VAL A 111 0.57 8.60 -3.33
CA VAL A 111 -0.60 7.72 -3.45
C VAL A 111 -0.14 6.28 -3.49
N PHE A 112 -0.69 5.45 -2.61
CA PHE A 112 -0.47 4.01 -2.55
C PHE A 112 -1.74 3.28 -2.94
N ARG A 113 -1.64 2.38 -3.92
CA ARG A 113 -2.65 1.37 -4.21
C ARG A 113 -2.23 0.07 -3.54
N LEU A 114 -3.03 -0.40 -2.58
CA LEU A 114 -2.79 -1.61 -1.84
C LEU A 114 -3.40 -2.84 -2.52
N SER A 115 -2.93 -4.02 -2.12
CA SER A 115 -3.35 -5.32 -2.65
C SER A 115 -4.82 -5.67 -2.38
N ASN A 116 -5.37 -5.17 -1.28
CA ASN A 116 -6.77 -5.27 -0.86
C ASN A 116 -7.69 -4.19 -1.46
N LYS A 117 -7.28 -3.54 -2.56
CA LYS A 117 -8.04 -2.48 -3.27
C LYS A 117 -8.22 -1.19 -2.45
N THR A 118 -7.59 -1.06 -1.29
CA THR A 118 -7.50 0.20 -0.56
C THR A 118 -6.56 1.16 -1.30
N VAL A 119 -6.94 2.43 -1.34
CA VAL A 119 -6.10 3.53 -1.81
C VAL A 119 -5.79 4.43 -0.63
N GLN A 120 -4.52 4.73 -0.44
CA GLN A 120 -4.05 5.61 0.63
C GLN A 120 -3.32 6.80 -0.01
N VAL A 121 -3.65 8.02 0.41
CA VAL A 121 -3.06 9.26 -0.07
C VAL A 121 -2.45 9.96 1.13
N CYS A 122 -1.12 10.01 1.20
CA CYS A 122 -0.40 10.72 2.25
C CYS A 122 0.07 12.08 1.67
N PHE A 123 -0.46 13.17 2.20
CA PHE A 123 -0.18 14.53 1.75
C PHE A 123 1.09 15.09 2.41
N LYS A 124 1.78 16.02 1.74
CA LYS A 124 3.04 16.59 2.24
C LYS A 124 2.89 17.46 3.49
N ASP A 125 1.69 17.96 3.74
CA ASP A 125 1.31 18.72 4.94
C ASP A 125 1.04 17.82 6.15
N GLY A 126 1.09 16.49 5.97
CA GLY A 126 0.87 15.51 7.04
C GLY A 126 -0.54 14.97 7.12
N ALA A 127 -1.49 15.49 6.33
CA ALA A 127 -2.82 14.90 6.26
C ALA A 127 -2.79 13.57 5.48
N GLU A 128 -3.83 12.76 5.67
CA GLU A 128 -3.95 11.45 5.04
C GLU A 128 -5.40 11.13 4.69
N ILE A 129 -5.61 10.49 3.54
CA ILE A 129 -6.87 9.86 3.18
C ILE A 129 -6.66 8.37 2.93
N ILE A 130 -7.54 7.54 3.50
CA ILE A 130 -7.64 6.11 3.20
C ILE A 130 -9.03 5.85 2.63
N LEU A 131 -9.07 5.31 1.42
CA LEU A 131 -10.26 4.97 0.67
C LEU A 131 -10.34 3.46 0.53
N SER A 132 -11.42 2.88 1.03
CA SER A 132 -11.74 1.49 0.74
C SER A 132 -13.00 1.39 -0.11
N SER A 133 -12.82 0.97 -1.36
CA SER A 133 -13.94 0.76 -2.30
C SER A 133 -14.88 -0.35 -1.84
N GLU A 134 -14.38 -1.32 -1.09
CA GLU A 134 -15.16 -2.46 -0.59
C GLU A 134 -16.13 -2.04 0.52
N TRP A 135 -15.68 -1.17 1.42
CA TRP A 135 -16.47 -0.74 2.57
C TRP A 135 -17.21 0.58 2.34
N SER A 136 -16.99 1.25 1.21
CA SER A 136 -17.58 2.57 0.89
C SER A 136 -17.36 3.61 2.00
N VAL A 137 -16.19 3.55 2.66
CA VAL A 137 -15.78 4.48 3.72
C VAL A 137 -14.54 5.25 3.32
N VAL A 138 -14.46 6.47 3.86
CA VAL A 138 -13.30 7.36 3.77
C VAL A 138 -12.80 7.60 5.18
N THR A 139 -11.55 7.26 5.44
CA THR A 139 -10.85 7.72 6.63
C THR A 139 -10.04 8.94 6.26
N TYR A 140 -10.23 10.04 6.97
CA TYR A 140 -9.38 11.22 6.91
C TYR A 140 -8.61 11.36 8.22
N THR A 141 -7.31 11.64 8.12
CA THR A 141 -6.48 12.04 9.25
C THR A 141 -5.96 13.44 8.95
N ASP A 142 -6.19 14.39 9.85
CA ASP A 142 -5.70 15.75 9.69
C ASP A 142 -4.18 15.86 9.99
N PRO A 143 -3.53 16.98 9.66
CA PRO A 143 -2.11 17.20 10.00
C PRO A 143 -1.79 17.15 11.50
N ALA A 144 -2.79 17.36 12.38
CA ALA A 144 -2.64 17.25 13.82
C ALA A 144 -2.73 15.79 14.32
N GLY A 145 -3.11 14.85 13.45
CA GLY A 145 -3.25 13.44 13.75
C GLY A 145 -4.67 13.02 14.18
N ASN A 146 -5.66 13.92 14.12
CA ASN A 146 -7.04 13.57 14.44
C ASN A 146 -7.65 12.78 13.28
N ARG A 147 -8.18 11.61 13.59
CA ARG A 147 -8.72 10.65 12.61
C ARG A 147 -10.24 10.63 12.67
N GLN A 148 -10.87 10.76 11.51
CA GLN A 148 -12.32 10.61 11.32
C GLN A 148 -12.60 9.58 10.22
N THR A 149 -13.51 8.65 10.48
CA THR A 149 -13.98 7.68 9.49
C THR A 149 -15.42 8.01 9.13
N LEU A 150 -15.65 8.33 7.87
CA LEU A 150 -16.92 8.82 7.34
C LEU A 150 -17.41 7.89 6.24
N ALA A 151 -18.73 7.78 6.07
CA ALA A 151 -19.29 7.13 4.91
C ALA A 151 -18.99 7.97 3.66
N LEU A 152 -18.69 7.32 2.53
CA LEU A 152 -18.42 8.03 1.27
C LEU A 152 -19.61 8.90 0.84
N ALA A 153 -20.83 8.54 1.22
CA ALA A 153 -22.04 9.29 0.93
C ALA A 153 -22.17 10.60 1.74
N THR A 154 -21.58 10.67 2.94
CA THR A 154 -21.80 11.78 3.89
C THR A 154 -20.57 12.66 4.08
N VAL A 155 -19.40 12.23 3.61
CA VAL A 155 -18.14 12.99 3.70
C VAL A 155 -18.24 14.41 3.14
N THR A 156 -19.00 14.62 2.05
CA THR A 156 -19.17 15.94 1.44
C THR A 156 -20.00 16.90 2.28
N THR A 157 -20.84 16.38 3.17
CA THR A 157 -21.69 17.18 4.06
C THR A 157 -21.08 17.35 5.45
N GLU A 158 -20.24 16.41 5.89
CA GLU A 158 -19.69 16.39 7.26
C GLU A 158 -18.35 17.13 7.38
N SER A 159 -17.55 17.21 6.30
CA SER A 159 -16.25 17.91 6.35
C SER A 159 -15.84 18.44 4.98
N GLU A 160 -15.78 19.77 4.85
CA GLU A 160 -15.34 20.44 3.62
C GLU A 160 -13.87 20.11 3.28
N GLU A 161 -13.01 20.03 4.28
CA GLU A 161 -11.60 19.67 4.09
C GLU A 161 -11.46 18.22 3.59
N ALA A 162 -12.14 17.26 4.23
CA ALA A 162 -12.11 15.86 3.79
C ALA A 162 -12.69 15.72 2.37
N ALA A 163 -13.74 16.48 2.05
CA ALA A 163 -14.34 16.50 0.71
C ALA A 163 -13.38 17.03 -0.36
N SER A 164 -12.65 18.12 -0.07
CA SER A 164 -11.64 18.68 -0.97
C SER A 164 -10.51 17.69 -1.23
N ARG A 165 -9.98 17.08 -0.17
CA ARG A 165 -8.92 16.06 -0.26
C ARG A 165 -9.39 14.79 -0.97
N LEU A 166 -10.65 14.41 -0.78
CA LEU A 166 -11.28 13.30 -1.49
C LEU A 166 -11.41 13.60 -2.99
N HIS A 167 -11.78 14.82 -3.35
CA HIS A 167 -11.85 15.26 -4.74
C HIS A 167 -10.47 15.19 -5.40
N TYR A 168 -9.43 15.62 -4.69
CA TYR A 168 -8.05 15.47 -5.14
C TYR A 168 -7.66 14.00 -5.35
N ALA A 169 -7.95 13.13 -4.38
CA ALA A 169 -7.70 11.70 -4.48
C ALA A 169 -8.40 11.07 -5.69
N LYS A 170 -9.66 11.45 -5.96
CA LYS A 170 -10.40 11.03 -7.16
C LYS A 170 -9.71 11.44 -8.45
N THR A 171 -9.22 12.68 -8.52
CA THR A 171 -8.52 13.20 -9.72
C THR A 171 -7.22 12.43 -9.98
N ILE A 172 -6.41 12.20 -8.95
CA ILE A 172 -5.19 11.38 -9.11
C ILE A 172 -5.54 9.94 -9.47
N LEU A 173 -6.58 9.36 -8.86
CA LEU A 173 -7.00 7.99 -9.21
C LEU A 173 -7.40 7.87 -10.67
N HIS A 174 -8.08 8.88 -11.23
CA HIS A 174 -8.34 8.91 -12.66
C HIS A 174 -7.06 8.99 -13.50
N GLN A 175 -6.04 9.74 -13.07
CA GLN A 175 -4.73 9.75 -13.74
C GLN A 175 -4.06 8.37 -13.68
N LEU A 176 -4.01 7.76 -12.49
CA LEU A 176 -3.47 6.41 -12.26
C LEU A 176 -4.15 5.33 -13.10
N ILE A 177 -5.44 5.48 -13.40
CA ILE A 177 -6.19 4.57 -14.26
C ILE A 177 -5.88 4.86 -15.74
N LYS A 178 -5.85 6.14 -16.14
CA LYS A 178 -5.61 6.56 -17.53
C LYS A 178 -4.19 6.21 -18.01
N GLU A 179 -3.18 6.42 -17.18
CA GLU A 179 -1.80 5.99 -17.46
C GLU A 179 -1.65 4.47 -17.61
N HIS A 180 -2.72 3.70 -17.32
CA HIS A 180 -2.70 2.25 -17.30
C HIS A 180 -3.55 1.58 -18.38
N TYR A 181 -4.23 2.36 -19.23
CA TYR A 181 -4.95 1.90 -20.42
C TYR A 181 -4.21 2.20 -21.74
N PHE A 182 -2.95 2.63 -21.69
CA PHE A 182 -2.05 2.74 -22.84
C PHE A 182 -0.72 2.03 -22.57
#